data_AF-A0A0N4Y3V5-F1
#
_entry.id   AF-A0A0N4Y3V5-F1
#
_cell.length_a   1.000
_cell.length_b   1.000
_cell.length_c   1.000
_cell.angle_alpha   90.00
_cell.angle_beta   90.00
_cell.angle_gamma   90.00
#
_symmetry.space_group_name_H-M   'P 1'
#
loop_
_entity.id
_entity.type
_entity.pdbx_description
1 polymer ?
#
loop_
_entity_poly.entity_id
_entity_poly.type
_entity_poly.pdbx_seq_one_letter_code
_entity_poly.pdbx_strand_id
1 'polypeptide(L)'
;MPSPSCGGDPPSSRYASPYEETLAYLDRLGRVQNLRDQLRETSVRLGDSKTENERLRYLYNSSESPAQLLPQMFRESVSEESSSLTALRKSLAVAEQDVRKKQEEMEELRSQLVNQDYEQRVAALQPRLITMLRVQLSAITNITKTQIIDRHLNLNEDLDELKHMLDDVNEGDLEEIQRILEQTTVLYDQISRGIVLPSQSDSWTMTEPTEGEPEFFDDEEEDTKQDSEWQAEMTAIQNAHQSEMETIRHHYEHQLKGMRERIEHEETRRRKLQEELVQITTRNDQSLTTVKASFEDVLEEQRNGFQEEMEQLRKEHQRELDEEKAATSAMLEQMREELTNLSAAYSAKCIENAQLDERLSALMEEREREGGRGLLIDLITVYDSSEDIQRLQRDLLARDSQLADLQRRISAYERRSGESPIVVSDKDELPSEVPCSERTNSAVKYRKMNKNRRTDIRFHSNPVIPMLEGIPEYLVDDMRRSLAVPVSERRKFFETIAEYSTPF
;
A
#
# COMPACT_ATOMS: atom_id res chain seq x y z
N MET A 1 9.18 2.95 88.94
CA MET A 1 10.02 4.14 88.70
C MET A 1 9.72 4.66 87.30
N PRO A 2 9.34 5.93 87.10
CA PRO A 2 8.46 6.78 87.90
C PRO A 2 7.04 6.84 87.26
N SER A 3 6.33 7.97 87.44
CA SER A 3 4.90 8.19 87.12
C SER A 3 4.65 8.78 85.70
N PRO A 4 3.39 8.78 85.18
CA PRO A 4 3.06 9.37 83.88
C PRO A 4 2.80 10.89 83.93
N SER A 5 2.81 11.55 82.78
CA SER A 5 2.42 12.95 82.60
C SER A 5 1.61 13.16 81.32
N CYS A 6 0.44 13.80 81.43
CA CYS A 6 -0.39 14.19 80.28
C CYS A 6 0.16 15.45 79.59
N GLY A 7 -0.16 15.63 78.31
CA GLY A 7 0.15 16.85 77.56
C GLY A 7 -0.13 16.67 76.07
N GLY A 8 -1.32 17.07 75.62
CA GLY A 8 -1.67 17.10 74.20
C GLY A 8 -1.72 18.52 73.69
N ASP A 9 -0.83 18.87 72.76
CA ASP A 9 -0.91 20.10 71.98
C ASP A 9 -1.62 19.83 70.63
N PRO A 10 -2.57 20.67 70.20
CA PRO A 10 -3.16 20.56 68.88
C PRO A 10 -2.15 20.98 67.80
N PRO A 11 -2.20 20.41 66.58
CA PRO A 11 -1.41 20.91 65.47
C PRO A 11 -1.80 22.36 65.20
N SER A 12 -0.84 23.28 65.39
CA SER A 12 -1.09 24.72 65.29
C SER A 12 -1.72 25.07 63.94
N SER A 13 -2.92 25.66 63.99
CA SER A 13 -3.66 26.05 62.79
C SER A 13 -2.89 27.14 62.05
N ARG A 14 -2.14 26.72 61.02
CA ARG A 14 -1.79 27.60 59.92
C ARG A 14 -3.07 27.89 59.14
N TYR A 15 -3.86 28.81 59.68
CA TYR A 15 -4.81 29.57 58.88
C TYR A 15 -4.00 30.19 57.74
N ALA A 16 -4.12 29.61 56.53
CA ALA A 16 -3.72 30.32 55.32
C ALA A 16 -4.43 31.68 55.35
N SER A 17 -3.73 32.76 55.01
CA SER A 17 -4.38 34.06 54.98
C SER A 17 -5.58 33.97 54.03
N PRO A 18 -6.75 34.56 54.34
CA PRO A 18 -7.88 34.59 53.40
C PRO A 18 -7.47 35.18 52.02
N TYR A 19 -6.42 35.99 51.99
CA TYR A 19 -5.77 36.47 50.76
C TYR A 19 -4.97 35.38 50.01
N GLU A 20 -4.25 34.50 50.70
CA GLU A 20 -3.52 33.39 50.07
C GLU A 20 -4.47 32.35 49.49
N GLU A 21 -5.54 32.01 50.23
CA GLU A 21 -6.55 31.06 49.75
C GLU A 21 -7.37 31.65 48.58
N THR A 22 -7.72 32.95 48.61
CA THR A 22 -8.35 33.59 47.44
C THR A 22 -7.39 33.75 46.26
N LEU A 23 -6.09 34.01 46.46
CA LEU A 23 -5.11 34.02 45.38
C LEU A 23 -4.91 32.62 44.76
N ALA A 24 -4.83 31.56 45.57
CA ALA A 24 -4.77 30.19 45.08
C ALA A 24 -6.04 29.77 44.34
N TYR A 25 -7.21 30.22 44.80
CA TYR A 25 -8.49 30.03 44.12
C TYR A 25 -8.55 30.80 42.78
N LEU A 26 -8.03 32.03 42.72
CA LEU A 26 -7.95 32.83 41.49
C LEU A 26 -6.96 32.25 40.47
N ASP A 27 -5.80 31.74 40.89
CA ASP A 27 -4.87 31.03 39.99
C ASP A 27 -5.50 29.71 39.49
N ARG A 28 -6.17 28.95 40.36
CA ARG A 28 -6.90 27.74 39.95
C ARG A 28 -8.03 28.07 38.96
N LEU A 29 -8.77 29.16 39.17
CA LEU A 29 -9.76 29.67 38.21
C LEU A 29 -9.11 30.09 36.89
N GLY A 30 -7.98 30.79 36.92
CA GLY A 30 -7.23 31.19 35.73
C GLY A 30 -6.76 29.99 34.90
N ARG A 31 -6.24 28.95 35.55
CA ARG A 31 -5.88 27.67 34.91
C ARG A 31 -7.09 26.95 34.32
N VAL A 32 -8.20 26.87 35.05
CA VAL A 32 -9.46 26.27 34.56
C VAL A 32 -10.02 27.06 33.38
N GLN A 33 -9.90 28.39 33.37
CA GLN A 33 -10.35 29.23 32.26
C GLN A 33 -9.45 29.04 31.03
N ASN A 34 -8.13 29.03 31.19
CA ASN A 34 -7.18 28.75 30.11
C ASN A 34 -7.41 27.34 29.51
N LEU A 35 -7.65 26.32 30.33
CA LEU A 35 -8.03 24.98 29.86
C LEU A 35 -9.37 24.96 29.11
N ARG A 36 -10.36 25.74 29.53
CA ARG A 36 -11.64 25.90 28.79
C ARG A 36 -11.43 26.61 27.46
N ASP A 37 -10.51 27.55 27.37
CA ASP A 37 -10.24 28.30 26.15
C ASP A 37 -9.41 27.46 25.15
N GLN A 38 -8.43 26.69 25.63
CA GLN A 38 -7.76 25.66 24.83
C GLN A 38 -8.75 24.58 24.33
N LEU A 39 -9.68 24.13 25.18
CA LEU A 39 -10.71 23.16 24.78
C LEU A 39 -11.68 23.74 23.75
N ARG A 40 -12.01 25.03 23.84
CA ARG A 40 -12.78 25.73 22.80
C ARG A 40 -12.00 25.88 21.50
N GLU A 41 -10.72 26.27 21.54
CA GLU A 41 -9.89 26.41 20.34
C GLU A 41 -9.67 25.07 19.62
N THR A 42 -9.35 24.01 20.37
CA THR A 42 -9.21 22.65 19.82
C THR A 42 -10.53 22.10 19.27
N SER A 43 -11.67 22.39 19.90
CA SER A 43 -12.99 22.03 19.38
C SER A 43 -13.35 22.80 18.10
N VAL A 44 -12.99 24.09 17.99
CA VAL A 44 -13.14 24.87 16.75
C VAL A 44 -12.24 24.31 15.65
N ARG A 45 -10.93 24.11 15.91
CA ARG A 45 -9.99 23.52 14.93
C ARG A 45 -10.42 22.11 14.48
N LEU A 46 -11.03 21.32 15.36
CA LEU A 46 -11.60 20.01 15.03
C LEU A 46 -12.88 20.15 14.18
N GLY A 47 -13.69 21.18 14.43
CA GLY A 47 -14.82 21.57 13.58
C GLY A 47 -14.35 21.96 12.17
N ASP A 48 -13.36 22.86 12.08
CA ASP A 48 -12.76 23.30 10.80
C ASP A 48 -12.20 22.09 10.03
N SER A 49 -11.40 21.26 10.70
CA SER A 49 -10.84 20.02 10.14
C SER A 49 -11.93 19.02 9.71
N LYS A 50 -13.04 18.93 10.45
CA LYS A 50 -14.20 18.13 10.02
C LYS A 50 -14.85 18.73 8.78
N THR A 51 -15.06 20.05 8.72
CA THR A 51 -15.65 20.70 7.53
C THR A 51 -14.75 20.58 6.30
N GLU A 52 -13.43 20.64 6.44
CA GLU A 52 -12.51 20.39 5.32
C GLU A 52 -12.48 18.90 4.94
N ASN A 53 -12.63 17.96 5.88
CA ASN A 53 -12.86 16.55 5.55
C ASN A 53 -14.19 16.32 4.81
N GLU A 54 -15.26 17.00 5.21
CA GLU A 54 -16.56 17.00 4.53
C GLU A 54 -16.41 17.59 3.10
N ARG A 55 -15.64 18.68 2.95
CA ARG A 55 -15.33 19.33 1.66
C ARG A 55 -14.44 18.47 0.78
N LEU A 56 -13.44 17.79 1.33
CA LEU A 56 -12.56 16.85 0.62
C LEU A 56 -13.33 15.60 0.18
N ARG A 57 -14.24 15.06 1.00
CA ARG A 57 -15.20 14.02 0.58
C ARG A 57 -16.10 14.52 -0.54
N TYR A 58 -16.62 15.74 -0.44
CA TYR A 58 -17.43 16.33 -1.49
C TYR A 58 -16.63 16.49 -2.80
N LEU A 59 -15.36 16.92 -2.73
CA LEU A 59 -14.47 17.02 -3.88
C LEU A 59 -14.11 15.65 -4.47
N TYR A 60 -13.83 14.64 -3.65
CA TYR A 60 -13.52 13.28 -4.08
C TYR A 60 -14.72 12.57 -4.73
N ASN A 61 -15.93 12.84 -4.24
CA ASN A 61 -17.16 12.38 -4.87
C ASN A 61 -17.54 13.22 -6.10
N SER A 62 -17.17 14.51 -6.13
CA SER A 62 -17.39 15.41 -7.28
C SER A 62 -16.29 15.32 -8.36
N SER A 63 -15.22 14.53 -8.14
CA SER A 63 -14.16 14.34 -9.14
C SER A 63 -14.55 13.47 -10.35
N GLU A 64 -15.83 13.08 -10.46
CA GLU A 64 -16.44 12.76 -11.76
C GLU A 64 -16.46 13.98 -12.71
N SER A 65 -16.40 15.22 -12.19
CA SER A 65 -16.50 16.44 -12.99
C SER A 65 -15.27 16.72 -13.87
N PRO A 66 -14.01 16.68 -13.39
CA PRO A 66 -12.83 16.83 -14.26
C PRO A 66 -12.73 15.76 -15.35
N ALA A 67 -13.23 14.54 -15.08
CA ALA A 67 -13.28 13.46 -16.05
C ALA A 67 -14.18 13.78 -17.28
N GLN A 68 -15.02 14.80 -17.21
CA GLN A 68 -15.81 15.27 -18.35
C GLN A 68 -14.97 15.97 -19.44
N LEU A 69 -13.76 16.45 -19.11
CA LEU A 69 -12.84 17.14 -20.03
C LEU A 69 -11.66 16.28 -20.53
N LEU A 70 -11.49 15.06 -20.02
CA LEU A 70 -10.50 14.11 -20.55
C LEU A 70 -11.01 13.39 -21.81
N PRO A 71 -10.12 13.00 -22.75
CA PRO A 71 -10.47 12.16 -23.89
C PRO A 71 -11.13 10.85 -23.43
N GLN A 72 -12.10 10.37 -24.21
CA GLN A 72 -13.03 9.33 -23.78
C GLN A 72 -12.36 8.05 -23.21
N MET A 73 -11.27 7.58 -23.84
CA MET A 73 -10.53 6.39 -23.38
C MET A 73 -9.94 6.56 -21.96
N PHE A 74 -9.53 7.77 -21.58
CA PHE A 74 -9.04 8.07 -20.22
C PHE A 74 -10.16 8.22 -19.18
N ARG A 75 -11.42 8.40 -19.62
CA ARG A 75 -12.58 8.32 -18.71
C ARG A 75 -12.95 6.86 -18.44
N GLU A 76 -12.91 6.03 -19.48
CA GLU A 76 -13.21 4.61 -19.39
C GLU A 76 -12.17 3.90 -18.49
N SER A 77 -10.86 4.11 -18.69
CA SER A 77 -9.83 3.49 -17.84
C SER A 77 -9.92 3.89 -16.35
N VAL A 78 -10.10 5.17 -16.03
CA VAL A 78 -10.22 5.64 -14.64
C VAL A 78 -11.53 5.16 -13.99
N SER A 79 -12.60 5.00 -14.78
CA SER A 79 -13.85 4.39 -14.32
C SER A 79 -13.70 2.89 -14.05
N GLU A 80 -12.92 2.18 -14.86
CA GLU A 80 -12.64 0.75 -14.67
C GLU A 80 -11.67 0.50 -13.51
N GLU A 81 -10.62 1.30 -13.36
CA GLU A 81 -9.70 1.27 -12.20
C GLU A 81 -10.44 1.53 -10.88
N SER A 82 -11.29 2.56 -10.82
CA SER A 82 -12.06 2.89 -9.61
C SER A 82 -13.15 1.86 -9.29
N SER A 83 -13.75 1.25 -10.32
CA SER A 83 -14.64 0.09 -10.19
C SER A 83 -13.89 -1.15 -9.67
N SER A 84 -12.73 -1.47 -10.25
CA SER A 84 -11.86 -2.60 -9.88
C SER A 84 -11.34 -2.46 -8.45
N LEU A 85 -10.83 -1.28 -8.07
CA LEU A 85 -10.42 -0.97 -6.70
C LEU A 85 -11.60 -1.11 -5.70
N THR A 86 -12.82 -0.78 -6.13
CA THR A 86 -14.03 -0.96 -5.31
C THR A 86 -14.45 -2.44 -5.21
N ALA A 87 -14.25 -3.23 -6.26
CA ALA A 87 -14.45 -4.69 -6.25
C ALA A 87 -13.42 -5.38 -5.35
N LEU A 88 -12.13 -5.02 -5.45
CA LEU A 88 -11.06 -5.50 -4.59
C LEU A 88 -11.31 -5.16 -3.12
N ARG A 89 -11.74 -3.93 -2.81
CA ARG A 89 -12.14 -3.53 -1.44
C ARG A 89 -13.31 -4.36 -0.89
N LYS A 90 -14.30 -4.69 -1.72
CA LYS A 90 -15.42 -5.58 -1.34
C LYS A 90 -14.94 -7.02 -1.12
N SER A 91 -14.10 -7.54 -2.02
CA SER A 91 -13.52 -8.89 -1.91
C SER A 91 -12.68 -9.03 -0.64
N LEU A 92 -11.81 -8.04 -0.35
CA LEU A 92 -11.01 -7.97 0.86
C LEU A 92 -11.88 -7.94 2.13
N ALA A 93 -12.96 -7.15 2.14
CA ALA A 93 -13.88 -7.11 3.28
C ALA A 93 -14.59 -8.46 3.53
N VAL A 94 -14.95 -9.19 2.46
CA VAL A 94 -15.51 -10.55 2.56
C VAL A 94 -14.45 -11.55 3.05
N ALA A 95 -13.22 -11.49 2.54
CA ALA A 95 -12.12 -12.33 3.00
C ALA A 95 -11.76 -12.07 4.47
N GLU A 96 -11.72 -10.81 4.91
CA GLU A 96 -11.56 -10.45 6.32
C GLU A 96 -12.71 -10.97 7.20
N GLN A 97 -13.95 -10.99 6.69
CA GLN A 97 -15.10 -11.52 7.42
C GLN A 97 -15.01 -13.04 7.58
N ASP A 98 -14.61 -13.77 6.52
CA ASP A 98 -14.43 -15.22 6.60
C ASP A 98 -13.23 -15.60 7.49
N VAL A 99 -12.13 -14.83 7.46
CA VAL A 99 -11.00 -15.00 8.39
C VAL A 99 -11.43 -14.81 9.86
N ARG A 100 -12.24 -13.80 10.18
CA ARG A 100 -12.78 -13.62 11.54
C ARG A 100 -13.67 -14.80 11.93
N LYS A 101 -14.58 -15.23 11.04
CA LYS A 101 -15.44 -16.40 11.27
C LYS A 101 -14.63 -17.68 11.48
N LYS A 102 -13.52 -17.88 10.76
CA LYS A 102 -12.60 -19.00 10.96
C LYS A 102 -11.80 -18.92 12.26
N GLN A 103 -11.52 -17.72 12.77
CA GLN A 103 -10.95 -17.53 14.10
C GLN A 103 -11.98 -17.86 15.20
N GLU A 104 -13.23 -17.40 15.06
CA GLU A 104 -14.35 -17.74 15.95
C GLU A 104 -14.61 -19.26 15.97
N GLU A 105 -14.71 -19.92 14.80
CA GLU A 105 -14.85 -21.37 14.69
C GLU A 105 -13.65 -22.12 15.34
N MET A 106 -12.42 -21.63 15.19
CA MET A 106 -11.25 -22.25 15.86
C MET A 106 -11.23 -22.01 17.37
N GLU A 107 -11.70 -20.88 17.86
CA GLU A 107 -11.76 -20.58 19.30
C GLU A 107 -12.89 -21.38 19.98
N GLU A 108 -14.03 -21.56 19.30
CA GLU A 108 -15.08 -22.48 19.74
C GLU A 108 -14.57 -23.93 19.79
N LEU A 109 -13.92 -24.42 18.71
CA LEU A 109 -13.34 -25.77 18.69
C LEU A 109 -12.25 -25.98 19.75
N ARG A 110 -11.46 -24.95 20.07
CA ARG A 110 -10.50 -24.99 21.18
C ARG A 110 -11.20 -25.07 22.54
N SER A 111 -12.26 -24.29 22.74
CA SER A 111 -13.07 -24.33 23.97
C SER A 111 -13.72 -25.70 24.16
N GLN A 112 -14.31 -26.27 23.11
CA GLN A 112 -14.87 -27.61 23.12
C GLN A 112 -13.81 -28.68 23.47
N LEU A 113 -12.64 -28.63 22.82
CA LEU A 113 -11.56 -29.62 23.01
C LEU A 113 -10.90 -29.55 24.39
N VAL A 114 -10.73 -28.34 24.95
CA VAL A 114 -10.14 -28.14 26.28
C VAL A 114 -11.09 -28.61 27.39
N ASN A 115 -12.39 -28.31 27.26
CA ASN A 115 -13.34 -28.55 28.35
C ASN A 115 -13.91 -29.98 28.33
N GLN A 116 -14.33 -30.51 27.17
CA GLN A 116 -14.94 -31.85 27.10
C GLN A 116 -14.02 -32.94 27.63
N ASP A 117 -12.76 -32.94 27.20
CA ASP A 117 -11.84 -34.05 27.48
C ASP A 117 -11.30 -34.02 28.93
N TYR A 118 -11.48 -32.90 29.66
CA TYR A 118 -11.22 -32.82 31.10
C TYR A 118 -12.49 -33.17 31.91
N GLU A 119 -13.58 -32.42 31.72
CA GLU A 119 -14.82 -32.58 32.50
C GLU A 119 -15.39 -34.01 32.38
N GLN A 120 -15.41 -34.57 31.17
CA GLN A 120 -15.98 -35.90 30.92
C GLN A 120 -15.10 -37.02 31.52
N ARG A 121 -13.79 -36.80 31.67
CA ARG A 121 -12.88 -37.72 32.38
C ARG A 121 -13.03 -37.59 33.89
N VAL A 122 -13.16 -36.37 34.42
CA VAL A 122 -13.45 -36.12 35.85
C VAL A 122 -14.76 -36.79 36.25
N ALA A 123 -15.85 -36.53 35.52
CA ALA A 123 -17.16 -37.14 35.77
C ALA A 123 -17.18 -38.68 35.66
N ALA A 124 -16.30 -39.27 34.84
CA ALA A 124 -16.16 -40.73 34.75
C ALA A 124 -15.28 -41.35 35.85
N LEU A 125 -14.37 -40.57 36.45
CA LEU A 125 -13.46 -41.02 37.51
C LEU A 125 -14.04 -40.80 38.92
N GLN A 126 -14.71 -39.67 39.16
CA GLN A 126 -15.20 -39.29 40.48
C GLN A 126 -16.11 -40.35 41.13
N PRO A 127 -17.14 -40.92 40.44
CA PRO A 127 -18.02 -41.93 41.05
C PRO A 127 -17.29 -43.25 41.34
N ARG A 128 -16.24 -43.56 40.56
CA ARG A 128 -15.40 -44.75 40.76
C ARG A 128 -14.52 -44.60 42.00
N LEU A 129 -13.93 -43.43 42.21
CA LEU A 129 -13.13 -43.12 43.41
C LEU A 129 -14.02 -43.15 44.67
N ILE A 130 -15.20 -42.52 44.63
CA ILE A 130 -16.18 -42.56 45.73
C ILE A 130 -16.59 -44.02 46.03
N THR A 131 -16.89 -44.82 45.01
CA THR A 131 -17.26 -46.24 45.19
C THR A 131 -16.12 -47.06 45.81
N MET A 132 -14.88 -46.84 45.36
CA MET A 132 -13.68 -47.48 45.91
C MET A 132 -13.47 -47.13 47.38
N LEU A 133 -13.56 -45.84 47.73
CA LEU A 133 -13.45 -45.36 49.12
C LEU A 133 -14.53 -45.95 50.02
N ARG A 134 -15.79 -46.02 49.55
CA ARG A 134 -16.90 -46.66 50.29
C ARG A 134 -16.60 -48.14 50.59
N VAL A 135 -16.03 -48.87 49.63
CA VAL A 135 -15.59 -50.26 49.83
C VAL A 135 -14.42 -50.35 50.80
N GLN A 136 -13.43 -49.46 50.72
CA GLN A 136 -12.27 -49.42 51.62
C GLN A 136 -12.67 -49.09 53.07
N LEU A 137 -13.43 -48.02 53.31
CA LEU A 137 -13.95 -47.67 54.64
C LEU A 137 -14.86 -48.77 55.22
N SER A 138 -15.66 -49.45 54.38
CA SER A 138 -16.47 -50.59 54.80
C SER A 138 -15.63 -51.82 55.17
N ALA A 139 -14.56 -52.10 54.42
CA ALA A 139 -13.59 -53.15 54.77
C ALA A 139 -12.86 -52.83 56.09
N ILE A 140 -12.40 -51.58 56.27
CA ILE A 140 -11.84 -51.09 57.54
C ILE A 140 -12.84 -51.27 58.69
N THR A 141 -14.11 -50.88 58.48
CA THR A 141 -15.20 -51.03 59.47
C THR A 141 -15.42 -52.50 59.89
N ASN A 142 -15.06 -53.46 59.04
CA ASN A 142 -15.17 -54.88 59.38
C ASN A 142 -13.89 -55.42 60.05
N ILE A 143 -12.72 -54.84 59.78
CA ILE A 143 -11.47 -55.17 60.49
C ILE A 143 -11.48 -54.59 61.93
N THR A 144 -12.06 -53.41 62.17
CA THR A 144 -12.24 -52.90 63.54
C THR A 144 -13.21 -53.75 64.37
N LYS A 145 -14.24 -54.33 63.74
CA LYS A 145 -15.21 -55.24 64.40
C LYS A 145 -14.63 -56.59 64.84
N THR A 146 -13.59 -57.12 64.19
CA THR A 146 -13.04 -58.45 64.54
C THR A 146 -12.19 -58.47 65.82
N GLN A 147 -11.96 -57.31 66.45
CA GLN A 147 -11.20 -57.17 67.70
C GLN A 147 -9.74 -57.68 67.63
N ILE A 148 -9.18 -57.73 66.41
CA ILE A 148 -7.77 -58.04 66.14
C ILE A 148 -6.87 -56.82 66.43
N ILE A 149 -7.46 -55.63 66.49
CA ILE A 149 -6.79 -54.35 66.74
C ILE A 149 -6.91 -53.98 68.23
N ASP A 150 -5.85 -53.40 68.81
CA ASP A 150 -5.88 -52.84 70.17
C ASP A 150 -6.99 -51.79 70.35
N ARG A 151 -7.70 -51.86 71.48
CA ARG A 151 -8.90 -51.05 71.79
C ARG A 151 -8.59 -49.60 72.16
N HIS A 152 -7.31 -49.21 72.18
CA HIS A 152 -6.86 -47.86 72.52
C HIS A 152 -6.80 -46.88 71.34
N LEU A 153 -7.18 -47.29 70.13
CA LEU A 153 -7.26 -46.43 68.94
C LEU A 153 -8.70 -46.01 68.67
N ASN A 154 -8.97 -44.71 68.50
CA ASN A 154 -10.32 -44.14 68.26
C ASN A 154 -10.87 -44.38 66.84
N LEU A 155 -10.45 -45.46 66.17
CA LEU A 155 -10.70 -45.82 64.76
C LEU A 155 -12.18 -45.89 64.32
N ASN A 156 -13.14 -45.75 65.21
CA ASN A 156 -14.56 -45.68 64.85
C ASN A 156 -15.03 -44.22 64.66
N GLU A 157 -14.48 -43.26 65.42
CA GLU A 157 -14.85 -41.84 65.31
C GLU A 157 -14.31 -41.25 64.01
N ASP A 158 -12.99 -41.36 63.78
CA ASP A 158 -12.30 -40.97 62.54
C ASP A 158 -12.95 -41.57 61.27
N LEU A 159 -13.43 -42.81 61.38
CA LEU A 159 -13.97 -43.58 60.25
C LEU A 159 -15.42 -43.20 59.95
N ASP A 160 -16.25 -42.95 60.96
CA ASP A 160 -17.62 -42.46 60.75
C ASP A 160 -17.61 -40.97 60.32
N GLU A 161 -16.62 -40.17 60.74
CA GLU A 161 -16.34 -38.84 60.16
C GLU A 161 -15.95 -38.95 58.67
N LEU A 162 -15.05 -39.88 58.32
CA LEU A 162 -14.67 -40.13 56.92
C LEU A 162 -15.81 -40.66 56.05
N LYS A 163 -16.76 -41.41 56.61
CA LYS A 163 -18.00 -41.78 55.90
C LYS A 163 -18.86 -40.56 55.63
N HIS A 164 -19.08 -39.70 56.63
CA HIS A 164 -19.86 -38.48 56.47
C HIS A 164 -19.27 -37.56 55.40
N MET A 165 -17.96 -37.28 55.47
CA MET A 165 -17.27 -36.50 54.41
C MET A 165 -17.39 -37.15 53.02
N LEU A 166 -17.49 -38.48 52.93
CA LEU A 166 -17.65 -39.21 51.67
C LEU A 166 -19.11 -39.31 51.17
N ASP A 167 -20.09 -39.06 52.05
CA ASP A 167 -21.51 -38.91 51.71
C ASP A 167 -21.86 -37.47 51.29
N ASP A 168 -21.15 -36.47 51.80
CA ASP A 168 -21.40 -35.04 51.53
C ASP A 168 -20.58 -34.45 50.34
N VAL A 169 -19.76 -35.25 49.63
CA VAL A 169 -18.91 -34.81 48.50
C VAL A 169 -19.73 -34.26 47.32
N ASN A 170 -19.40 -33.06 46.85
CA ASN A 170 -20.04 -32.43 45.69
C ASN A 170 -19.55 -33.02 44.35
N GLU A 171 -20.42 -33.08 43.34
CA GLU A 171 -20.02 -33.45 41.97
C GLU A 171 -18.97 -32.45 41.42
N GLY A 172 -17.88 -33.00 40.88
CA GLY A 172 -16.71 -32.25 40.42
C GLY A 172 -15.59 -32.07 41.45
N ASP A 173 -15.86 -32.16 42.76
CA ASP A 173 -14.82 -31.97 43.77
C ASP A 173 -13.88 -33.20 43.88
N LEU A 174 -12.65 -33.01 43.39
CA LEU A 174 -11.55 -33.97 43.48
C LEU A 174 -10.59 -33.68 44.65
N GLU A 175 -10.59 -32.47 45.20
CA GLU A 175 -9.69 -32.08 46.29
C GLU A 175 -10.20 -32.66 47.62
N GLU A 176 -11.52 -32.66 47.83
CA GLU A 176 -12.18 -33.35 48.95
C GLU A 176 -11.97 -34.87 48.87
N ILE A 177 -12.06 -35.47 47.69
CA ILE A 177 -11.79 -36.91 47.48
C ILE A 177 -10.32 -37.24 47.74
N GLN A 178 -9.38 -36.37 47.33
CA GLN A 178 -7.96 -36.56 47.64
C GLN A 178 -7.72 -36.50 49.16
N ARG A 179 -8.30 -35.54 49.87
CA ARG A 179 -8.25 -35.45 51.34
C ARG A 179 -8.80 -36.71 52.01
N ILE A 180 -9.94 -37.22 51.57
CA ILE A 180 -10.54 -38.47 52.10
C ILE A 180 -9.64 -39.69 51.79
N LEU A 181 -8.99 -39.75 50.62
CA LEU A 181 -7.99 -40.78 50.29
C LEU A 181 -6.77 -40.71 51.23
N GLU A 182 -6.22 -39.53 51.46
CA GLU A 182 -5.08 -39.32 52.34
C GLU A 182 -5.41 -39.75 53.78
N GLN A 183 -6.54 -39.30 54.32
CA GLN A 183 -7.02 -39.72 55.64
C GLN A 183 -7.32 -41.23 55.72
N THR A 184 -7.85 -41.84 54.65
CA THR A 184 -8.07 -43.30 54.57
C THR A 184 -6.76 -44.08 54.57
N THR A 185 -5.68 -43.57 53.95
CA THR A 185 -4.35 -44.23 54.05
C THR A 185 -3.73 -44.09 55.43
N VAL A 186 -3.98 -42.98 56.15
CA VAL A 186 -3.62 -42.84 57.57
C VAL A 186 -4.34 -43.88 58.45
N LEU A 187 -5.64 -44.15 58.23
CA LEU A 187 -6.34 -45.22 58.94
C LEU A 187 -5.69 -46.60 58.70
N TYR A 188 -5.31 -46.92 57.45
CA TYR A 188 -4.63 -48.19 57.16
C TYR A 188 -3.26 -48.30 57.86
N ASP A 189 -2.49 -47.21 57.94
CA ASP A 189 -1.22 -47.17 58.69
C ASP A 189 -1.43 -47.35 60.20
N GLN A 190 -2.39 -46.64 60.81
CA GLN A 190 -2.77 -46.85 62.22
C GLN A 190 -3.16 -48.30 62.50
N ILE A 191 -3.98 -48.91 61.64
CA ILE A 191 -4.40 -50.31 61.76
C ILE A 191 -3.22 -51.27 61.64
N SER A 192 -2.31 -51.04 60.69
CA SER A 192 -1.12 -51.88 60.51
C SER A 192 -0.24 -51.95 61.76
N ARG A 193 -0.24 -50.89 62.58
CA ARG A 193 0.50 -50.78 63.86
C ARG A 193 -0.26 -51.37 65.05
N GLY A 194 -1.59 -51.47 64.96
CA GLY A 194 -2.48 -51.91 66.04
C GLY A 194 -2.89 -53.39 65.99
N ILE A 195 -2.59 -54.12 64.91
CA ILE A 195 -2.90 -55.55 64.77
C ILE A 195 -2.08 -56.40 65.75
N VAL A 196 -2.77 -57.10 66.66
CA VAL A 196 -2.18 -58.07 67.58
C VAL A 196 -2.46 -59.48 67.04
N LEU A 197 -1.43 -60.15 66.52
CA LEU A 197 -1.52 -61.53 66.02
C LEU A 197 -1.63 -62.54 67.17
N PRO A 198 -2.74 -63.30 67.28
CA PRO A 198 -2.81 -64.44 68.20
C PRO A 198 -2.10 -65.62 67.55
N SER A 199 -0.98 -66.07 68.12
CA SER A 199 -0.23 -67.24 67.62
C SER A 199 -1.03 -68.53 67.81
N GLN A 200 -1.77 -68.96 66.79
CA GLN A 200 -2.31 -70.31 66.71
C GLN A 200 -1.18 -71.27 66.29
N SER A 201 -1.02 -72.36 67.06
CA SER A 201 -0.05 -73.42 66.79
C SER A 201 -0.74 -74.60 66.12
N ASP A 202 -0.29 -74.96 64.92
CA ASP A 202 -0.83 -76.10 64.16
C ASP A 202 -0.66 -77.42 64.92
N SER A 203 -1.76 -78.17 65.10
CA SER A 203 -1.78 -79.46 65.78
C SER A 203 -2.94 -80.35 65.30
N TRP A 204 -2.94 -80.69 64.02
CA TRP A 204 -3.97 -81.53 63.38
C TRP A 204 -3.38 -82.63 62.46
N THR A 205 -2.44 -83.42 62.98
CA THR A 205 -1.99 -84.67 62.33
C THR A 205 -1.79 -85.77 63.38
N MET A 206 -2.82 -86.57 63.63
CA MET A 206 -2.72 -87.86 64.30
C MET A 206 -3.73 -88.84 63.69
N THR A 207 -3.22 -89.97 63.20
CA THR A 207 -3.98 -91.14 62.80
C THR A 207 -3.20 -92.37 63.25
N GLU A 208 -3.51 -92.88 64.44
CA GLU A 208 -2.99 -94.18 64.89
C GLU A 208 -3.79 -95.31 64.23
N PRO A 209 -3.13 -96.36 63.70
CA PRO A 209 -3.79 -97.60 63.31
C PRO A 209 -3.89 -98.52 64.53
N THR A 210 -5.11 -98.79 65.01
CA THR A 210 -5.33 -99.80 66.05
C THR A 210 -5.48 -101.17 65.40
N GLU A 211 -4.45 -102.01 65.49
CA GLU A 211 -4.56 -103.43 65.12
C GLU A 211 -5.46 -104.17 66.12
N GLY A 212 -6.36 -105.01 65.62
CA GLY A 212 -7.26 -105.82 66.44
C GLY A 212 -8.00 -106.87 65.62
N GLU A 213 -7.54 -108.11 65.67
CA GLU A 213 -8.33 -109.27 65.22
C GLU A 213 -9.59 -109.43 66.10
N PRO A 214 -10.65 -110.02 65.54
CA PRO A 214 -11.20 -111.19 66.24
C PRO A 214 -11.57 -112.36 65.31
N GLU A 215 -11.14 -113.53 65.77
CA GLU A 215 -11.77 -114.86 65.68
C GLU A 215 -12.98 -115.07 64.74
N PHE A 216 -12.67 -115.68 63.60
CA PHE A 216 -13.46 -116.64 62.81
C PHE A 216 -14.74 -117.19 63.48
N PHE A 217 -15.91 -116.75 62.99
CA PHE A 217 -17.20 -117.44 63.12
C PHE A 217 -17.84 -117.63 61.74
N ASP A 218 -18.69 -118.64 61.62
CA ASP A 218 -19.05 -119.33 60.36
C ASP A 218 -20.37 -118.80 59.76
N ASP A 219 -20.34 -117.60 59.15
CA ASP A 219 -21.50 -116.91 58.56
C ASP A 219 -21.20 -116.29 57.18
N GLU A 220 -20.60 -117.07 56.25
CA GLU A 220 -20.20 -116.62 54.91
C GLU A 220 -21.35 -115.97 54.09
N GLU A 221 -22.63 -116.29 54.33
CA GLU A 221 -23.78 -115.70 53.62
C GLU A 221 -24.18 -114.29 54.13
N GLU A 222 -23.91 -113.93 55.40
CA GLU A 222 -24.21 -112.57 55.90
C GLU A 222 -23.02 -111.62 55.66
N ASP A 223 -21.79 -112.11 55.84
CA ASP A 223 -20.57 -111.32 55.62
C ASP A 223 -20.40 -110.95 54.13
N THR A 224 -20.55 -111.90 53.20
CA THR A 224 -20.51 -111.59 51.74
C THR A 224 -21.63 -110.67 51.28
N LYS A 225 -22.78 -110.66 51.97
CA LYS A 225 -23.88 -109.73 51.69
C LYS A 225 -23.55 -108.32 52.21
N GLN A 226 -22.97 -108.21 53.40
CA GLN A 226 -22.51 -106.93 53.95
C GLN A 226 -21.37 -106.34 53.10
N ASP A 227 -20.46 -107.18 52.61
CA ASP A 227 -19.38 -106.80 51.68
C ASP A 227 -19.94 -106.30 50.33
N SER A 228 -21.01 -106.94 49.82
CA SER A 228 -21.73 -106.49 48.62
C SER A 228 -22.45 -105.14 48.82
N GLU A 229 -23.05 -104.91 49.99
CA GLU A 229 -23.68 -103.63 50.36
C GLU A 229 -22.62 -102.52 50.50
N TRP A 230 -21.46 -102.78 51.13
CA TRP A 230 -20.32 -101.86 51.18
C TRP A 230 -19.72 -101.56 49.79
N GLN A 231 -19.59 -102.56 48.91
CA GLN A 231 -19.11 -102.36 47.55
C GLN A 231 -20.10 -101.51 46.72
N ALA A 232 -21.41 -101.66 46.95
CA ALA A 232 -22.43 -100.79 46.37
C ALA A 232 -22.36 -99.35 46.90
N GLU A 233 -22.16 -99.14 48.21
CA GLU A 233 -22.00 -97.80 48.79
C GLU A 233 -20.69 -97.12 48.32
N MET A 234 -19.57 -97.83 48.31
CA MET A 234 -18.29 -97.35 47.76
C MET A 234 -18.44 -96.94 46.29
N THR A 235 -19.15 -97.74 45.49
CA THR A 235 -19.47 -97.41 44.09
C THR A 235 -20.38 -96.18 44.00
N ALA A 236 -21.36 -96.02 44.90
CA ALA A 236 -22.23 -94.84 44.94
C ALA A 236 -21.46 -93.57 45.31
N ILE A 237 -20.54 -93.63 46.29
CA ILE A 237 -19.67 -92.53 46.69
C ILE A 237 -18.73 -92.13 45.55
N GLN A 238 -18.11 -93.11 44.86
CA GLN A 238 -17.26 -92.85 43.69
C GLN A 238 -18.05 -92.19 42.55
N ASN A 239 -19.26 -92.66 42.25
CA ASN A 239 -20.14 -92.06 41.24
C ASN A 239 -20.61 -90.65 41.63
N ALA A 240 -20.89 -90.39 42.91
CA ALA A 240 -21.26 -89.08 43.41
C ALA A 240 -20.10 -88.08 43.27
N HIS A 241 -18.91 -88.44 43.74
CA HIS A 241 -17.70 -87.62 43.61
C HIS A 241 -17.31 -87.37 42.14
N GLN A 242 -17.44 -88.39 41.27
CA GLN A 242 -17.26 -88.22 39.82
C GLN A 242 -18.26 -87.21 39.24
N SER A 243 -19.54 -87.29 39.62
CA SER A 243 -20.59 -86.36 39.19
C SER A 243 -20.35 -84.92 39.67
N GLU A 244 -19.87 -84.74 40.91
CA GLU A 244 -19.47 -83.43 41.43
C GLU A 244 -18.27 -82.85 40.68
N MET A 245 -17.22 -83.65 40.47
CA MET A 245 -16.04 -83.25 39.70
C MET A 245 -16.39 -82.89 38.25
N GLU A 246 -17.29 -83.64 37.60
CA GLU A 246 -17.82 -83.29 36.29
C GLU A 246 -18.67 -82.01 36.32
N THR A 247 -19.49 -81.79 37.34
CA THR A 247 -20.29 -80.57 37.50
C THR A 247 -19.39 -79.34 37.64
N ILE A 248 -18.33 -79.43 38.45
CA ILE A 248 -17.30 -78.39 38.60
C ILE A 248 -16.57 -78.16 37.26
N ARG A 249 -16.22 -79.23 36.53
CA ARG A 249 -15.58 -79.14 35.20
C ARG A 249 -16.45 -78.37 34.21
N HIS A 250 -17.74 -78.74 34.09
CA HIS A 250 -18.69 -78.07 33.19
C HIS A 250 -18.94 -76.60 33.60
N HIS A 251 -18.93 -76.27 34.90
CA HIS A 251 -19.03 -74.89 35.37
C HIS A 251 -17.87 -74.02 34.86
N TYR A 252 -16.63 -74.48 35.02
CA TYR A 252 -15.45 -73.77 34.51
C TYR A 252 -15.37 -73.77 32.97
N GLU A 253 -15.76 -74.85 32.29
CA GLU A 253 -15.88 -74.88 30.82
C GLU A 253 -16.84 -73.80 30.31
N HIS A 254 -18.01 -73.65 30.95
CA HIS A 254 -18.99 -72.62 30.63
C HIS A 254 -18.49 -71.21 30.94
N GLN A 255 -17.86 -71.00 32.10
CA GLN A 255 -17.27 -69.71 32.48
C GLN A 255 -16.16 -69.28 31.49
N LEU A 256 -15.27 -70.21 31.11
CA LEU A 256 -14.23 -69.98 30.10
C LEU A 256 -14.80 -69.74 28.70
N LYS A 257 -15.93 -70.38 28.35
CA LYS A 257 -16.65 -70.11 27.09
C LYS A 257 -17.15 -68.66 27.06
N GLY A 258 -17.88 -68.21 28.09
CA GLY A 258 -18.36 -66.83 28.20
C GLY A 258 -17.24 -65.77 28.36
N MET A 259 -16.03 -66.17 28.78
CA MET A 259 -14.84 -65.31 28.67
C MET A 259 -14.35 -65.20 27.23
N ARG A 260 -14.22 -66.31 26.50
CA ARG A 260 -13.77 -66.32 25.10
C ARG A 260 -14.72 -65.56 24.18
N GLU A 261 -16.03 -65.77 24.30
CA GLU A 261 -17.05 -65.06 23.49
C GLU A 261 -17.00 -63.54 23.71
N ARG A 262 -16.77 -63.08 24.94
CA ARG A 262 -16.59 -61.64 25.24
C ARG A 262 -15.30 -61.07 24.65
N ILE A 263 -14.20 -61.84 24.66
CA ILE A 263 -12.94 -61.43 24.01
C ILE A 263 -13.13 -61.33 22.49
N GLU A 264 -13.74 -62.32 21.86
CA GLU A 264 -14.02 -62.31 20.41
C GLU A 264 -14.94 -61.16 19.99
N HIS A 265 -15.96 -60.83 20.79
CA HIS A 265 -16.81 -59.67 20.56
C HIS A 265 -16.07 -58.34 20.67
N GLU A 266 -15.17 -58.16 21.65
CA GLU A 266 -14.41 -56.91 21.77
C GLU A 266 -13.26 -56.84 20.73
N GLU A 267 -12.66 -57.97 20.33
CA GLU A 267 -11.71 -58.03 19.20
C GLU A 267 -12.36 -57.68 17.86
N THR A 268 -13.56 -58.22 17.58
CA THR A 268 -14.29 -57.90 16.35
C THR A 268 -14.80 -56.46 16.34
N ARG A 269 -15.16 -55.90 17.50
CA ARG A 269 -15.47 -54.47 17.66
C ARG A 269 -14.23 -53.60 17.44
N ARG A 270 -13.10 -53.91 18.08
CA ARG A 270 -11.82 -53.23 17.88
C ARG A 270 -11.41 -53.24 16.41
N ARG A 271 -11.57 -54.36 15.72
CA ARG A 271 -11.23 -54.50 14.29
C ARG A 271 -12.04 -53.53 13.43
N LYS A 272 -13.36 -53.45 13.64
CA LYS A 272 -14.24 -52.48 12.94
C LYS A 272 -13.82 -51.04 13.21
N LEU A 273 -13.58 -50.66 14.46
CA LEU A 273 -13.11 -49.31 14.81
C LEU A 273 -11.75 -48.98 14.18
N GLN A 274 -10.86 -49.96 14.03
CA GLN A 274 -9.58 -49.80 13.35
C GLN A 274 -9.74 -49.68 11.81
N GLU A 275 -10.67 -50.41 11.21
CA GLU A 275 -11.05 -50.29 9.79
C GLU A 275 -11.70 -48.93 9.50
N GLU A 276 -12.62 -48.48 10.34
CA GLU A 276 -13.26 -47.15 10.28
C GLU A 276 -12.23 -46.02 10.41
N LEU A 277 -11.30 -46.12 11.37
CA LEU A 277 -10.21 -45.14 11.53
C LEU A 277 -9.34 -45.03 10.28
N VAL A 278 -8.91 -46.17 9.70
CA VAL A 278 -8.15 -46.18 8.44
C VAL A 278 -8.95 -45.58 7.28
N GLN A 279 -10.26 -45.83 7.23
CA GLN A 279 -11.14 -45.26 6.20
C GLN A 279 -11.38 -43.74 6.37
N ILE A 280 -11.31 -43.22 7.60
CA ILE A 280 -11.35 -41.77 7.86
C ILE A 280 -10.01 -41.14 7.50
N THR A 281 -8.88 -41.70 7.95
CA THR A 281 -7.54 -41.19 7.62
C THR A 281 -7.33 -41.12 6.11
N THR A 282 -7.61 -42.20 5.38
CA THR A 282 -7.44 -42.24 3.91
C THR A 282 -8.35 -41.25 3.16
N ARG A 283 -9.56 -40.95 3.65
CA ARG A 283 -10.38 -39.86 3.08
C ARG A 283 -9.83 -38.47 3.41
N ASN A 284 -9.31 -38.28 4.61
CA ASN A 284 -8.68 -37.01 5.00
C ASN A 284 -7.40 -36.76 4.18
N ASP A 285 -6.58 -37.78 3.96
CA ASP A 285 -5.39 -37.70 3.10
C ASP A 285 -5.75 -37.36 1.64
N GLN A 286 -6.81 -37.97 1.11
CA GLN A 286 -7.34 -37.64 -0.22
C GLN A 286 -7.85 -36.20 -0.29
N SER A 287 -8.65 -35.77 0.68
CA SER A 287 -9.17 -34.39 0.76
C SER A 287 -8.03 -33.36 0.86
N LEU A 288 -7.05 -33.61 1.73
CA LEU A 288 -5.86 -32.78 1.89
C LEU A 288 -5.02 -32.73 0.59
N THR A 289 -4.91 -33.85 -0.12
CA THR A 289 -4.22 -33.92 -1.42
C THR A 289 -4.95 -33.08 -2.48
N THR A 290 -6.28 -33.17 -2.58
CA THR A 290 -7.08 -32.35 -3.50
C THR A 290 -6.98 -30.86 -3.15
N VAL A 291 -7.08 -30.50 -1.87
CA VAL A 291 -6.91 -29.11 -1.42
C VAL A 291 -5.51 -28.59 -1.75
N LYS A 292 -4.46 -29.38 -1.48
CA LYS A 292 -3.08 -29.02 -1.82
C LYS A 292 -2.89 -28.83 -3.33
N ALA A 293 -3.44 -29.71 -4.16
CA ALA A 293 -3.42 -29.56 -5.62
C ALA A 293 -4.07 -28.23 -6.04
N SER A 294 -5.28 -27.94 -5.58
CA SER A 294 -5.98 -26.69 -5.91
C SER A 294 -5.25 -25.41 -5.46
N PHE A 295 -4.45 -25.48 -4.39
CA PHE A 295 -3.58 -24.36 -4.00
C PHE A 295 -2.34 -24.23 -4.90
N GLU A 296 -1.72 -25.33 -5.34
CA GLU A 296 -0.61 -25.29 -6.29
C GLU A 296 -1.10 -24.79 -7.67
N ASP A 297 -2.27 -25.25 -8.13
CA ASP A 297 -2.91 -24.80 -9.37
C ASP A 297 -3.11 -23.26 -9.39
N VAL A 298 -3.64 -22.68 -8.31
CA VAL A 298 -3.82 -21.22 -8.17
C VAL A 298 -2.48 -20.47 -8.06
N LEU A 299 -1.46 -21.06 -7.43
CA LEU A 299 -0.11 -20.51 -7.37
C LEU A 299 0.67 -20.64 -8.70
N GLU A 300 0.27 -21.55 -9.58
CA GLU A 300 0.76 -21.64 -10.95
C GLU A 300 0.02 -20.66 -11.86
N GLU A 301 -1.31 -20.53 -11.73
CA GLU A 301 -2.12 -19.53 -12.44
C GLU A 301 -1.65 -18.09 -12.18
N GLN A 302 -1.46 -17.70 -10.91
CA GLN A 302 -0.96 -16.35 -10.57
C GLN A 302 0.46 -16.10 -11.12
N ARG A 303 1.32 -17.12 -11.06
CA ARG A 303 2.71 -17.06 -11.55
C ARG A 303 2.76 -16.89 -13.06
N ASN A 304 1.90 -17.60 -13.79
CA ASN A 304 1.75 -17.49 -15.23
C ASN A 304 1.16 -16.14 -15.61
N GLY A 305 0.10 -15.68 -14.93
CA GLY A 305 -0.50 -14.35 -15.14
C GLY A 305 0.53 -13.21 -15.00
N PHE A 306 1.28 -13.16 -13.89
CA PHE A 306 2.34 -12.16 -13.73
C PHE A 306 3.47 -12.30 -14.78
N GLN A 307 3.75 -13.51 -15.27
CA GLN A 307 4.76 -13.71 -16.31
C GLN A 307 4.26 -13.27 -17.70
N GLU A 308 2.98 -13.49 -18.00
CA GLU A 308 2.31 -13.01 -19.22
C GLU A 308 2.19 -11.48 -19.22
N GLU A 309 1.74 -10.86 -18.12
CA GLU A 309 1.76 -9.40 -17.93
C GLU A 309 3.16 -8.83 -18.17
N MET A 310 4.19 -9.44 -17.56
CA MET A 310 5.58 -9.03 -17.73
C MET A 310 6.14 -9.31 -19.14
N GLU A 311 5.53 -10.18 -19.94
CA GLU A 311 5.89 -10.35 -21.35
C GLU A 311 5.15 -9.37 -22.26
N GLN A 312 3.86 -9.11 -21.99
CA GLN A 312 3.06 -8.09 -22.67
C GLN A 312 3.66 -6.70 -22.49
N LEU A 313 3.96 -6.29 -21.25
CA LEU A 313 4.53 -4.98 -20.95
C LEU A 313 5.90 -4.75 -21.64
N ARG A 314 6.69 -5.83 -21.83
CA ARG A 314 7.93 -5.79 -22.62
C ARG A 314 7.67 -5.63 -24.12
N LYS A 315 6.67 -6.32 -24.67
CA LYS A 315 6.26 -6.19 -26.08
C LYS A 315 5.71 -4.79 -26.38
N GLU A 316 4.90 -4.25 -25.47
CA GLU A 316 4.34 -2.90 -25.57
C GLU A 316 5.42 -1.84 -25.48
N HIS A 317 6.32 -1.90 -24.49
CA HIS A 317 7.44 -0.98 -24.40
C HIS A 317 8.37 -1.05 -25.63
N GLN A 318 8.63 -2.26 -26.16
CA GLN A 318 9.43 -2.41 -27.39
C GLN A 318 8.71 -1.80 -28.61
N ARG A 319 7.39 -1.97 -28.73
CA ARG A 319 6.57 -1.36 -29.79
C ARG A 319 6.62 0.17 -29.70
N GLU A 320 6.39 0.74 -28.53
CA GLU A 320 6.46 2.20 -28.29
C GLU A 320 7.85 2.77 -28.62
N LEU A 321 8.90 2.07 -28.19
CA LEU A 321 10.29 2.45 -28.46
C LEU A 321 10.62 2.40 -29.97
N ASP A 322 10.04 1.48 -30.73
CA ASP A 322 10.22 1.40 -32.19
C ASP A 322 9.33 2.41 -32.95
N GLU A 323 8.15 2.74 -32.42
CA GLU A 323 7.30 3.84 -32.92
C GLU A 323 7.97 5.21 -32.68
N GLU A 324 8.59 5.44 -31.51
CA GLU A 324 9.40 6.65 -31.24
C GLU A 324 10.61 6.74 -32.18
N LYS A 325 11.36 5.65 -32.36
CA LYS A 325 12.46 5.60 -33.35
C LYS A 325 11.99 5.91 -34.77
N ALA A 326 10.83 5.40 -35.18
CA ALA A 326 10.26 5.67 -36.50
C ALA A 326 9.87 7.14 -36.66
N ALA A 327 9.16 7.71 -35.68
CA ALA A 327 8.75 9.11 -35.69
C ALA A 327 9.94 10.09 -35.67
N THR A 328 10.93 9.84 -34.81
CA THR A 328 12.16 10.64 -34.73
C THR A 328 13.01 10.50 -35.99
N SER A 329 13.09 9.31 -36.59
CA SER A 329 13.78 9.11 -37.88
C SER A 329 13.10 9.86 -39.02
N ALA A 330 11.76 9.85 -39.08
CA ALA A 330 11.01 10.60 -40.09
C ALA A 330 11.20 12.12 -39.93
N MET A 331 11.18 12.64 -38.70
CA MET A 331 11.47 14.05 -38.42
C MET A 331 12.92 14.43 -38.82
N LEU A 332 13.90 13.57 -38.53
CA LEU A 332 15.29 13.78 -38.94
C LEU A 332 15.45 13.79 -40.46
N GLU A 333 14.70 12.98 -41.20
CA GLU A 333 14.73 12.98 -42.66
C GLU A 333 14.04 14.22 -43.25
N GLN A 334 12.88 14.64 -42.72
CA GLN A 334 12.25 15.91 -43.12
C GLN A 334 13.21 17.10 -42.92
N MET A 335 13.91 17.17 -41.77
CA MET A 335 14.90 18.24 -41.54
C MET A 335 16.11 18.16 -42.49
N ARG A 336 16.48 16.97 -42.99
CA ARG A 336 17.49 16.81 -44.05
C ARG A 336 16.97 17.31 -45.40
N GLU A 337 15.72 17.02 -45.75
CA GLU A 337 15.07 17.52 -46.97
C GLU A 337 14.93 19.05 -46.93
N GLU A 338 14.50 19.64 -45.81
CA GLU A 338 14.43 21.09 -45.64
C GLU A 338 15.81 21.75 -45.76
N LEU A 339 16.85 21.15 -45.18
CA LEU A 339 18.22 21.65 -45.25
C LEU A 339 18.83 21.54 -46.67
N THR A 340 18.57 20.45 -47.40
CA THR A 340 19.03 20.30 -48.78
C THR A 340 18.28 21.23 -49.74
N ASN A 341 16.97 21.41 -49.56
CA ASN A 341 16.17 22.40 -50.29
C ASN A 341 16.65 23.83 -50.02
N LEU A 342 16.92 24.20 -48.76
CA LEU A 342 17.46 25.51 -48.40
C LEU A 342 18.86 25.74 -49.00
N SER A 343 19.72 24.71 -49.00
CA SER A 343 21.05 24.75 -49.63
C SER A 343 20.95 24.96 -51.15
N ALA A 344 20.04 24.24 -51.82
CA ALA A 344 19.78 24.39 -53.25
C ALA A 344 19.24 25.80 -53.59
N ALA A 345 18.28 26.30 -52.80
CA ALA A 345 17.72 27.65 -52.97
C ALA A 345 18.77 28.76 -52.74
N TYR A 346 19.65 28.59 -51.73
CA TYR A 346 20.76 29.51 -51.49
C TYR A 346 21.77 29.50 -52.64
N SER A 347 22.14 28.31 -53.15
CA SER A 347 23.01 28.14 -54.31
C SER A 347 22.43 28.81 -55.57
N ALA A 348 21.15 28.58 -55.86
CA ALA A 348 20.45 29.24 -56.97
C ALA A 348 20.45 30.77 -56.83
N LYS A 349 20.27 31.30 -55.61
CA LYS A 349 20.31 32.74 -55.36
C LYS A 349 21.72 33.34 -55.46
N CYS A 350 22.77 32.58 -55.13
CA CYS A 350 24.14 33.00 -55.42
C CYS A 350 24.41 33.11 -56.93
N ILE A 351 23.85 32.20 -57.73
CA ILE A 351 23.93 32.26 -59.20
C ILE A 351 23.12 33.44 -59.75
N GLU A 352 21.92 33.70 -59.23
CA GLU A 352 21.10 34.86 -59.59
C GLU A 352 21.83 36.18 -59.28
N ASN A 353 22.39 36.34 -58.08
CA ASN A 353 23.17 37.52 -57.71
C ASN A 353 24.35 37.72 -58.66
N ALA A 354 25.11 36.67 -58.98
CA ALA A 354 26.23 36.77 -59.91
C ALA A 354 25.81 37.22 -61.32
N GLN A 355 24.65 36.75 -61.82
CA GLN A 355 24.07 37.23 -63.08
C GLN A 355 23.60 38.69 -63.01
N LEU A 356 23.13 39.15 -61.83
CA LEU A 356 22.75 40.55 -61.62
C LEU A 356 23.99 41.45 -61.57
N ASP A 357 25.07 41.02 -60.90
CA ASP A 357 26.34 41.74 -60.86
C ASP A 357 26.99 41.83 -62.25
N GLU A 358 26.93 40.76 -63.06
CA GLU A 358 27.36 40.75 -64.47
C GLU A 358 26.53 41.74 -65.31
N ARG A 359 25.20 41.73 -65.19
CA ARG A 359 24.30 42.67 -65.89
C ARG A 359 24.54 44.12 -65.47
N LEU A 360 24.73 44.38 -64.18
CA LEU A 360 25.06 45.71 -63.67
C LEU A 360 26.41 46.20 -64.21
N SER A 361 27.40 45.32 -64.26
CA SER A 361 28.72 45.63 -64.85
C SER A 361 28.60 45.97 -66.35
N ALA A 362 27.85 45.18 -67.12
CA ALA A 362 27.59 45.45 -68.54
C ALA A 362 26.85 46.77 -68.77
N LEU A 363 25.86 47.10 -67.95
CA LEU A 363 25.12 48.38 -68.00
C LEU A 363 25.99 49.58 -67.60
N MET A 364 26.93 49.42 -66.66
CA MET A 364 27.91 50.47 -66.34
C MET A 364 28.88 50.69 -67.51
N GLU A 365 29.42 49.62 -68.10
CA GLU A 365 30.31 49.73 -69.27
C GLU A 365 29.58 50.33 -70.49
N GLU A 366 28.30 50.02 -70.67
CA GLU A 366 27.45 50.67 -71.67
C GLU A 366 27.25 52.15 -71.40
N ARG A 367 26.93 52.53 -70.15
CA ARG A 367 26.82 53.94 -69.75
C ARG A 367 28.14 54.71 -69.90
N GLU A 368 29.29 54.07 -69.67
CA GLU A 368 30.62 54.67 -69.91
C GLU A 368 30.87 54.85 -71.42
N ARG A 369 30.54 53.84 -72.24
CA ARG A 369 30.60 53.93 -73.71
C ARG A 369 29.67 55.01 -74.27
N GLU A 370 28.46 55.15 -73.74
CA GLU A 370 27.50 56.19 -74.14
C GLU A 370 27.93 57.59 -73.67
N GLY A 371 28.37 57.73 -72.41
CA GLY A 371 28.89 59.00 -71.88
C GLY A 371 30.11 59.49 -72.66
N GLY A 372 31.04 58.58 -73.01
CA GLY A 372 32.17 58.89 -73.88
C GLY A 372 31.77 59.30 -75.30
N ARG A 373 30.70 58.71 -75.86
CA ARG A 373 30.15 59.12 -77.17
C ARG A 373 29.42 60.46 -77.10
N GLY A 374 28.66 60.72 -76.04
CA GLY A 374 27.98 62.00 -75.81
C GLY A 374 28.98 63.15 -75.76
N LEU A 375 30.01 63.03 -74.91
CA LEU A 375 31.09 64.02 -74.82
C LEU A 375 31.84 64.23 -76.15
N LEU A 376 31.96 63.19 -76.99
CA LEU A 376 32.56 63.32 -78.33
C LEU A 376 31.64 64.08 -79.30
N ILE A 377 30.33 63.86 -79.25
CA ILE A 377 29.32 64.56 -80.07
C ILE A 377 29.22 66.03 -79.62
N ASP A 378 29.20 66.29 -78.32
CA ASP A 378 29.22 67.64 -77.74
C ASP A 378 30.48 68.39 -78.16
N LEU A 379 31.65 67.73 -78.13
CA LEU A 379 32.91 68.32 -78.58
C LEU A 379 32.91 68.66 -80.08
N ILE A 380 32.38 67.77 -80.93
CA ILE A 380 32.26 68.02 -82.38
C ILE A 380 31.31 69.19 -82.65
N THR A 381 30.12 69.20 -82.05
CA THR A 381 29.13 70.28 -82.28
C THR A 381 29.60 71.63 -81.75
N VAL A 382 30.37 71.67 -80.65
CA VAL A 382 31.07 72.88 -80.18
C VAL A 382 32.18 73.32 -81.14
N TYR A 383 32.88 72.39 -81.80
CA TYR A 383 33.91 72.70 -82.79
C TYR A 383 33.31 73.29 -84.07
N ASP A 384 32.25 72.68 -84.62
CA ASP A 384 31.50 73.20 -85.77
C ASP A 384 30.92 74.59 -85.46
N SER A 385 30.33 74.77 -84.26
CA SER A 385 29.82 76.06 -83.79
C SER A 385 30.93 77.12 -83.67
N SER A 386 32.17 76.72 -83.32
CA SER A 386 33.33 77.61 -83.28
C SER A 386 33.74 78.09 -84.66
N GLU A 387 33.69 77.23 -85.69
CA GLU A 387 33.96 77.64 -87.08
C GLU A 387 32.90 78.61 -87.61
N ASP A 388 31.62 78.40 -87.29
CA ASP A 388 30.54 79.33 -87.66
C ASP A 388 30.61 80.65 -86.87
N ILE A 389 31.01 80.65 -85.59
CA ILE A 389 31.32 81.88 -84.85
C ILE A 389 32.47 82.64 -85.51
N GLN A 390 33.52 81.95 -85.97
CA GLN A 390 34.64 82.57 -86.69
C GLN A 390 34.25 83.08 -88.09
N ARG A 391 33.25 82.47 -88.74
CA ARG A 391 32.63 83.02 -89.97
C ARG A 391 31.86 84.29 -89.66
N LEU A 392 30.96 84.25 -88.68
CA LEU A 392 30.16 85.40 -88.25
C LEU A 392 31.02 86.58 -87.81
N GLN A 393 32.14 86.36 -87.12
CA GLN A 393 33.09 87.42 -86.76
C GLN A 393 33.78 88.06 -87.99
N ARG A 394 34.15 87.27 -89.00
CA ARG A 394 34.72 87.81 -90.25
C ARG A 394 33.70 88.60 -91.05
N ASP A 395 32.45 88.13 -91.09
CA ASP A 395 31.36 88.85 -91.75
C ASP A 395 30.99 90.14 -90.99
N LEU A 396 31.03 90.13 -89.65
CA LEU A 396 30.88 91.33 -88.82
C LEU A 396 31.95 92.37 -89.15
N LEU A 397 33.24 92.00 -89.13
CA LEU A 397 34.34 92.90 -89.48
C LEU A 397 34.21 93.45 -90.91
N ALA A 398 33.72 92.63 -91.86
CA ALA A 398 33.40 93.09 -93.21
C ALA A 398 32.24 94.11 -93.21
N ARG A 399 31.17 93.89 -92.43
CA ARG A 399 30.07 94.86 -92.26
C ARG A 399 30.51 96.13 -91.55
N ASP A 400 31.36 96.04 -90.54
CA ASP A 400 31.92 97.22 -89.85
C ASP A 400 32.78 98.06 -90.79
N SER A 401 33.54 97.44 -91.70
CA SER A 401 34.25 98.18 -92.76
C SER A 401 33.29 98.89 -93.73
N GLN A 402 32.16 98.25 -94.08
CA GLN A 402 31.11 98.86 -94.91
C GLN A 402 30.40 99.99 -94.17
N LEU A 403 30.16 99.86 -92.85
CA LEU A 403 29.62 100.92 -92.00
C LEU A 403 30.60 102.08 -91.86
N ALA A 404 31.90 101.83 -91.74
CA ALA A 404 32.93 102.89 -91.72
C ALA A 404 33.07 103.62 -93.07
N ASP A 405 32.85 102.94 -94.19
CA ASP A 405 32.74 103.56 -95.52
C ASP A 405 31.45 104.38 -95.67
N LEU A 406 30.32 103.86 -95.20
CA LEU A 406 29.04 104.58 -95.18
C LEU A 406 29.08 105.80 -94.27
N GLN A 407 29.65 105.70 -93.07
CA GLN A 407 29.90 106.82 -92.15
C GLN A 407 30.83 107.87 -92.80
N ARG A 408 31.93 107.46 -93.45
CA ARG A 408 32.79 108.40 -94.21
C ARG A 408 32.03 109.09 -95.34
N ARG A 409 31.04 108.44 -95.95
CA ARG A 409 30.12 109.03 -96.94
C ARG A 409 29.13 110.00 -96.30
N ILE A 410 28.47 109.60 -95.21
CA ILE A 410 27.52 110.42 -94.44
C ILE A 410 28.23 111.70 -93.96
N SER A 411 29.38 111.58 -93.31
CA SER A 411 30.20 112.73 -92.89
C SER A 411 30.98 113.43 -94.02
N ALA A 412 30.72 113.07 -95.29
CA ALA A 412 31.05 113.90 -96.45
C ALA A 412 29.82 114.68 -96.98
N TYR A 413 28.60 114.18 -96.76
CA TYR A 413 27.35 114.89 -97.03
C TYR A 413 26.97 115.89 -95.91
N GLU A 414 27.15 115.52 -94.65
CA GLU A 414 26.93 116.40 -93.47
C GLU A 414 27.78 117.68 -93.56
N ARG A 415 29.01 117.58 -94.08
CA ARG A 415 29.90 118.74 -94.33
C ARG A 415 29.53 119.59 -95.55
N ARG A 416 28.37 119.33 -96.19
CA ARG A 416 27.89 120.06 -97.38
C ARG A 416 26.43 120.53 -97.27
N SER A 417 25.68 120.14 -96.23
CA SER A 417 24.33 120.65 -95.96
C SER A 417 24.20 121.00 -94.48
N GLY A 418 24.02 122.28 -94.16
CA GLY A 418 23.96 122.76 -92.79
C GLY A 418 22.53 122.95 -92.31
N GLU A 419 22.06 122.06 -91.43
CA GLU A 419 20.90 122.27 -90.57
C GLU A 419 21.08 121.48 -89.26
N SER A 420 20.36 121.86 -88.22
CA SER A 420 20.41 121.28 -86.86
C SER A 420 19.02 121.41 -86.23
N PRO A 421 18.72 120.84 -85.05
CA PRO A 421 19.41 119.81 -84.25
C PRO A 421 18.46 118.59 -84.03
N ILE A 422 18.65 117.77 -82.97
CA ILE A 422 17.63 117.45 -81.92
C ILE A 422 18.06 116.27 -81.02
N VAL A 423 17.51 116.24 -79.79
CA VAL A 423 17.71 115.27 -78.70
C VAL A 423 16.44 114.43 -78.50
N VAL A 424 16.56 113.15 -78.11
CA VAL A 424 15.62 112.30 -77.32
C VAL A 424 16.28 110.90 -77.22
N SER A 425 16.39 110.23 -76.04
CA SER A 425 15.38 109.45 -75.30
C SER A 425 14.75 108.31 -76.14
N ASP A 426 14.28 107.19 -75.60
CA ASP A 426 14.06 106.73 -74.22
C ASP A 426 14.10 105.17 -74.22
N LYS A 427 14.16 104.52 -73.03
CA LYS A 427 13.37 103.32 -72.57
C LYS A 427 13.11 102.10 -73.47
N ASP A 428 12.80 100.89 -73.00
CA ASP A 428 12.89 100.10 -71.74
C ASP A 428 12.75 98.59 -72.24
N GLU A 429 12.42 97.50 -71.54
CA GLU A 429 11.98 97.17 -70.17
C GLU A 429 12.44 95.73 -69.78
N LEU A 430 11.51 94.85 -69.37
CA LEU A 430 11.65 93.45 -68.90
C LEU A 430 10.47 92.62 -69.54
N PRO A 431 9.88 91.50 -69.03
CA PRO A 431 10.14 90.64 -67.84
C PRO A 431 9.92 89.11 -68.04
N SER A 432 9.78 88.37 -66.91
CA SER A 432 8.99 87.11 -66.71
C SER A 432 9.47 85.79 -67.36
N GLU A 433 9.46 84.58 -66.74
CA GLU A 433 9.16 84.05 -65.37
C GLU A 433 10.23 82.95 -64.99
N VAL A 434 10.32 82.19 -63.88
CA VAL A 434 9.45 81.62 -62.79
C VAL A 434 8.38 80.57 -63.24
N PRO A 435 7.81 79.66 -62.38
CA PRO A 435 8.03 79.39 -60.94
C PRO A 435 8.19 77.88 -60.51
N CYS A 436 8.22 77.64 -59.18
CA CYS A 436 7.94 76.40 -58.40
C CYS A 436 8.95 75.22 -58.43
N SER A 437 9.50 74.74 -57.30
CA SER A 437 8.95 73.95 -56.14
C SER A 437 9.26 72.42 -56.31
N GLU A 438 9.40 71.55 -55.31
CA GLU A 438 9.02 71.61 -53.88
C GLU A 438 9.93 70.73 -52.94
N ARG A 439 9.47 70.48 -51.71
CA ARG A 439 10.10 69.82 -50.53
C ARG A 439 10.27 68.28 -50.71
N THR A 440 10.88 67.46 -49.83
CA THR A 440 10.91 67.42 -48.33
C THR A 440 12.11 66.62 -47.76
N ASN A 441 12.37 66.82 -46.45
CA ASN A 441 13.39 66.09 -45.67
C ASN A 441 12.98 64.66 -45.26
N SER A 442 13.95 63.83 -44.88
CA SER A 442 13.78 62.70 -43.96
C SER A 442 14.88 62.70 -42.90
N ALA A 443 14.57 62.34 -41.64
CA ALA A 443 15.46 62.57 -40.49
C ALA A 443 15.66 61.32 -39.62
N VAL A 444 16.92 60.97 -39.37
CA VAL A 444 17.32 59.79 -38.58
C VAL A 444 17.24 60.08 -37.07
N LYS A 445 16.55 59.21 -36.31
CA LYS A 445 16.46 59.30 -34.84
C LYS A 445 17.27 58.19 -34.16
N TYR A 446 18.41 58.54 -33.57
CA TYR A 446 19.18 57.64 -32.71
C TYR A 446 18.45 57.39 -31.37
N ARG A 447 18.42 56.13 -30.90
CA ARG A 447 17.90 55.79 -29.57
C ARG A 447 18.95 56.06 -28.49
N LYS A 448 18.54 56.71 -27.40
CA LYS A 448 19.35 57.01 -26.22
C LYS A 448 19.51 55.75 -25.36
N MET A 449 20.75 55.32 -25.09
CA MET A 449 21.00 54.25 -24.10
C MET A 449 20.59 54.71 -22.69
N ASN A 450 19.96 53.81 -21.93
CA ASN A 450 19.57 54.05 -20.54
C ASN A 450 20.27 53.07 -19.60
N LYS A 451 21.04 53.58 -18.63
CA LYS A 451 21.83 52.76 -17.70
C LYS A 451 21.04 52.45 -16.43
N ASN A 452 20.19 51.42 -16.45
CA ASN A 452 19.60 50.86 -15.23
C ASN A 452 19.24 49.38 -15.41
N ARG A 453 20.09 48.47 -14.91
CA ARG A 453 19.90 47.00 -14.99
C ARG A 453 19.01 46.42 -13.89
N ARG A 454 18.49 47.24 -12.96
CA ARG A 454 17.76 46.80 -11.75
C ARG A 454 16.23 46.77 -11.90
N THR A 455 15.72 47.08 -13.08
CA THR A 455 14.28 47.02 -13.45
C THR A 455 14.10 46.29 -14.78
N ASP A 456 14.83 45.18 -14.97
CA ASP A 456 14.71 44.36 -16.17
C ASP A 456 13.45 43.48 -16.05
N ILE A 457 12.43 43.83 -16.85
CA ILE A 457 11.07 43.29 -16.75
C ILE A 457 11.05 41.77 -17.02
N ARG A 458 12.08 41.23 -17.68
CA ARG A 458 12.25 39.81 -18.02
C ARG A 458 12.23 38.83 -16.83
N PHE A 459 12.36 39.32 -15.59
CA PHE A 459 12.22 38.51 -14.37
C PHE A 459 10.86 38.63 -13.66
N HIS A 460 9.95 39.48 -14.16
CA HIS A 460 8.64 39.76 -13.53
C HIS A 460 7.43 39.65 -14.48
N SER A 461 7.63 39.71 -15.80
CA SER A 461 6.62 39.27 -16.78
C SER A 461 6.81 37.80 -17.15
N ASN A 462 5.73 37.03 -17.27
CA ASN A 462 5.79 35.74 -17.96
C ASN A 462 6.26 35.93 -19.42
N PRO A 463 6.99 34.96 -20.01
CA PRO A 463 7.24 34.97 -21.45
C PRO A 463 5.90 34.93 -22.19
N VAL A 464 5.74 35.79 -23.19
CA VAL A 464 4.57 35.73 -24.08
C VAL A 464 4.78 34.55 -25.01
N ILE A 465 4.21 33.41 -24.65
CA ILE A 465 4.16 32.22 -25.51
C ILE A 465 3.32 32.59 -26.75
N PRO A 466 3.84 32.41 -27.98
CA PRO A 466 3.04 32.51 -29.19
C PRO A 466 1.91 31.47 -29.13
N MET A 467 0.66 31.93 -29.20
CA MET A 467 -0.49 31.03 -29.26
C MET A 467 -0.59 30.47 -30.68
N LEU A 468 -0.98 29.19 -30.81
CA LEU A 468 -1.21 28.58 -32.11
C LEU A 468 -2.43 29.25 -32.79
N GLU A 469 -2.34 29.47 -34.10
CA GLU A 469 -3.39 30.14 -34.87
C GLU A 469 -4.64 29.25 -34.94
N GLY A 470 -5.79 29.75 -34.46
CA GLY A 470 -7.06 29.02 -34.42
C GLY A 470 -7.81 28.99 -33.07
N ILE A 471 -7.20 29.46 -31.98
CA ILE A 471 -7.86 29.50 -30.65
C ILE A 471 -8.76 30.75 -30.52
N PRO A 472 -10.05 30.61 -30.13
CA PRO A 472 -10.94 31.76 -29.93
C PRO A 472 -10.45 32.73 -28.84
N GLU A 473 -10.51 34.04 -29.12
CA GLU A 473 -9.91 35.09 -28.27
C GLU A 473 -10.36 35.03 -26.80
N TYR A 474 -11.62 34.65 -26.54
CA TYR A 474 -12.18 34.56 -25.19
C TYR A 474 -11.59 33.44 -24.31
N LEU A 475 -10.85 32.47 -24.89
CA LEU A 475 -10.16 31.40 -24.17
C LEU A 475 -8.65 31.68 -23.99
N VAL A 476 -8.09 32.60 -24.77
CA VAL A 476 -6.63 32.85 -24.82
C VAL A 476 -6.09 33.32 -23.47
N ASP A 477 -6.80 34.20 -22.76
CA ASP A 477 -6.34 34.73 -21.48
C ASP A 477 -6.42 33.71 -20.33
N ASP A 478 -7.37 32.77 -20.36
CA ASP A 478 -7.51 31.75 -19.33
C ASP A 478 -6.54 30.57 -19.55
N MET A 479 -6.25 30.21 -20.81
CA MET A 479 -5.11 29.33 -21.12
C MET A 479 -3.77 29.96 -20.72
N ARG A 480 -3.62 31.28 -20.87
CA ARG A 480 -2.43 32.01 -20.38
C ARG A 480 -2.35 32.08 -18.86
N ARG A 481 -3.48 32.01 -18.15
CA ARG A 481 -3.52 31.88 -16.68
C ARG A 481 -3.19 30.46 -16.21
N SER A 482 -3.66 29.40 -16.89
CA SER A 482 -3.36 28.01 -16.49
C SER A 482 -1.91 27.59 -16.77
N LEU A 483 -1.28 28.14 -17.82
CA LEU A 483 0.15 27.93 -18.12
C LEU A 483 1.10 28.80 -17.27
N ALA A 484 0.58 29.66 -16.38
CA ALA A 484 1.38 30.61 -15.61
C ALA A 484 1.93 30.03 -14.30
N VAL A 485 3.02 29.26 -14.37
CA VAL A 485 3.71 28.71 -13.17
C VAL A 485 3.97 29.81 -12.11
N PRO A 486 3.50 29.67 -10.86
CA PRO A 486 3.73 30.65 -9.80
C PRO A 486 5.19 31.05 -9.59
N VAL A 487 5.43 32.31 -9.20
CA VAL A 487 6.80 32.83 -8.95
C VAL A 487 7.47 32.14 -7.76
N SER A 488 6.68 31.69 -6.79
CA SER A 488 7.09 30.85 -5.66
C SER A 488 7.65 29.49 -6.10
N GLU A 489 7.01 28.85 -7.08
CA GLU A 489 7.41 27.53 -7.59
C GLU A 489 8.61 27.63 -8.53
N ARG A 490 8.64 28.66 -9.39
CA ARG A 490 9.84 28.97 -10.18
C ARG A 490 11.07 29.23 -9.31
N ARG A 491 10.94 29.82 -8.12
CA ARG A 491 12.07 29.98 -7.20
C ARG A 491 12.63 28.64 -6.74
N LYS A 492 11.77 27.71 -6.29
CA LYS A 492 12.18 26.35 -5.89
C LYS A 492 12.94 25.63 -7.00
N PHE A 493 12.47 25.73 -8.24
CA PHE A 493 13.09 25.08 -9.39
C PHE A 493 14.55 25.53 -9.63
N PHE A 494 14.89 26.78 -9.34
CA PHE A 494 16.27 27.27 -9.40
C PHE A 494 17.09 26.99 -8.14
N GLU A 495 16.46 26.82 -6.97
CA GLU A 495 17.14 26.37 -5.75
C GLU A 495 17.63 24.92 -5.90
N THR A 496 16.81 24.00 -6.42
CA THR A 496 17.23 22.60 -6.67
C THR A 496 18.36 22.49 -7.70
N ILE A 497 18.40 23.33 -8.73
CA ILE A 497 19.51 23.32 -9.72
C ILE A 497 20.84 23.77 -9.09
N ALA A 498 20.81 24.63 -8.06
CA ALA A 498 22.02 25.06 -7.37
C ALA A 498 22.68 23.90 -6.59
N GLU A 499 21.89 23.03 -5.97
CA GLU A 499 22.37 21.88 -5.17
C GLU A 499 23.13 20.84 -6.01
N TYR A 500 22.82 20.71 -7.31
CA TYR A 500 23.56 19.85 -8.25
C TYR A 500 24.72 20.56 -8.97
N SER A 501 25.00 21.84 -8.66
CA SER A 501 26.02 22.64 -9.35
C SER A 501 27.36 22.77 -8.59
N THR A 502 27.43 22.30 -7.34
CA THR A 502 28.68 22.21 -6.57
C THR A 502 29.45 20.94 -6.93
N PRO A 503 30.68 21.01 -7.48
CA PRO A 503 31.52 19.85 -7.65
C PRO A 503 32.04 19.32 -6.29
N PHE A 504 32.28 18.01 -6.24
CA PHE A 504 32.98 17.33 -5.13
C PHE A 504 34.48 17.66 -5.10
#